data_AF-A0A3C0VSZ8-F1
#
_entry.id   AF-A0A3C0VSZ8-F1
#
_cell.length_a   1.000
_cell.length_b   1.000
_cell.length_c   1.000
_cell.angle_alpha   90.00
_cell.angle_beta   90.00
_cell.angle_gamma   90.00
#
_symmetry.space_group_name_H-M   'P 1'
#
loop_
_entity.id
_entity.type
_entity.pdbx_description
1 polymer ?
#
loop_
_entity_poly.entity_id
_entity_poly.type
_entity_poly.pdbx_seq_one_letter_code
_entity_poly.pdbx_strand_id
1 'polypeptide(L)' 'PRVLGGLGIAIISTNQGIVTDKEARKLNVGGEVLAFVW' A
#
# COMPACT_ATOMS: atom_id res chain seq x y z
N PRO A 1 0.41 -6.37 -0.93
CA PRO A 1 1.34 -6.95 0.09
C PRO A 1 0.71 -6.82 1.48
N ARG A 2 0.86 -7.81 2.38
CA ARG A 2 0.42 -7.68 3.79
C ARG A 2 1.66 -7.58 4.66
N VAL A 3 1.78 -6.48 5.42
CA VAL A 3 2.88 -6.27 6.38
C VAL A 3 2.45 -6.82 7.74
N LEU A 4 3.26 -7.70 8.35
CA LEU A 4 2.98 -8.30 9.67
C LEU A 4 1.54 -8.83 9.83
N GLY A 5 1.03 -9.57 8.84
CA GLY A 5 -0.33 -10.12 8.90
C GLY A 5 -1.47 -9.09 8.83
N GLY A 6 -1.17 -7.81 8.53
CA GLY A 6 -2.16 -6.71 8.45
C GLY A 6 -2.07 -5.69 9.59
N LEU A 7 -1.11 -5.85 10.50
CA LEU A 7 -0.83 -4.90 11.57
C LEU A 7 0.03 -3.71 11.11
N GLY A 8 0.88 -3.91 10.09
CA GLY A 8 1.66 -2.84 9.47
C GLY A 8 0.95 -2.21 8.26
N ILE A 9 1.51 -1.10 7.76
CA ILE A 9 1.03 -0.38 6.58
C ILE A 9 2.12 -0.41 5.52
N ALA A 10 1.78 -0.78 4.28
CA ALA A 10 2.69 -0.53 3.16
C ALA A 10 2.27 0.77 2.45
N ILE A 11 3.26 1.62 2.17
CA ILE A 11 3.09 2.83 1.37
C ILE A 11 3.36 2.45 -0.08
N ILE A 12 2.39 2.71 -0.96
CA ILE A 12 2.40 2.32 -2.36
C ILE A 12 2.29 3.57 -3.24
N SER A 13 3.25 3.76 -4.14
CA SER A 13 3.18 4.75 -5.21
C SER A 13 2.32 4.22 -6.34
N THR A 14 1.24 4.91 -6.67
CA THR A 14 0.31 4.55 -7.75
C THR A 14 0.19 5.69 -8.75
N ASN A 15 -0.43 5.45 -9.91
CA ASN A 15 -0.70 6.49 -10.90
C ASN A 15 -1.69 7.58 -10.42
N GLN A 16 -2.38 7.35 -9.30
CA GLN A 16 -3.29 8.30 -8.66
C GLN A 16 -2.65 8.99 -7.44
N GLY A 17 -1.36 8.77 -7.21
CA GLY A 17 -0.60 9.31 -6.09
C GLY A 17 -0.12 8.25 -5.10
N ILE A 18 0.40 8.71 -3.97
CA ILE A 18 0.93 7.84 -2.90
C ILE A 18 -0.23 7.46 -1.97
N VAL A 19 -0.49 6.17 -1.85
CA VAL A 19 -1.60 5.61 -1.07
C VAL A 19 -1.13 4.47 -0.17
N THR A 20 -1.96 4.06 0.78
CA THR A 20 -1.68 2.88 1.61
C THR A 20 -2.08 1.59 0.88
N ASP A 21 -1.56 0.45 1.32
CA ASP A 21 -1.92 -0.85 0.76
C ASP A 21 -3.40 -1.21 0.89
N LYS A 22 -4.09 -0.66 1.90
CA LYS A 22 -5.54 -0.82 2.06
C LYS A 22 -6.30 -0.01 1.02
N GLU A 23 -5.90 1.24 0.81
CA GLU A 23 -6.55 2.12 -0.17
C GLU A 23 -6.27 1.64 -1.60
N ALA A 24 -5.04 1.21 -1.90
CA ALA A 24 -4.69 0.63 -3.20
C ALA A 24 -5.56 -0.59 -3.55
N ARG A 25 -5.85 -1.47 -2.58
CA ARG A 25 -6.77 -2.60 -2.78
C ARG A 25 -8.22 -2.16 -2.99
N LYS A 26 -8.67 -1.15 -2.25
CA LYS A 26 -10.04 -0.61 -2.36
C LYS A 26 -10.28 0.05 -3.72
N LEU A 27 -9.30 0.81 -4.20
CA LEU A 27 -9.31 1.46 -5.51
C LEU A 27 -8.96 0.51 -6.66
N ASN A 28 -8.57 -0.73 -6.34
CA ASN A 28 -8.12 -1.75 -7.28
C ASN A 28 -6.98 -1.26 -8.20
N VAL A 29 -6.05 -0.50 -7.62
CA VAL A 29 -4.87 0.05 -8.31
C VAL A 29 -3.60 -0.64 -7.84
N GLY A 30 -2.70 -0.90 -8.79
CA GLY A 30 -1.36 -1.40 -8.55
C GLY A 30 -0.33 -0.28 -8.45
N GLY A 31 0.85 -0.62 -7.97
CA GLY A 31 1.91 0.37 -7.80
C GLY A 31 3.20 -0.22 -7.23
N GLU A 32 4.20 0.65 -7.09
CA GLU A 32 5.47 0.32 -6.46
C GLU A 32 5.39 0.50 -4.95
N VAL A 33 5.97 -0.42 -4.19
CA VAL A 33 6.02 -0.31 -2.73
C VAL A 33 7.21 0.53 -2.34
N LEU A 34 6.96 1.68 -1.70
CA LEU A 34 8.01 2.61 -1.29
C LEU A 34 8.58 2.26 0.08
N ALA A 35 7.72 1.92 1.03
CA ALA A 35 8.11 1.69 2.40
C ALA A 35 7.11 0.79 3.13
N PHE A 36 7.62 0.16 4.19
CA PHE A 36 6.82 -0.56 5.16
C PHE A 36 6.96 0.14 6.51
N VAL A 37 5.82 0.40 7.15
CA VAL A 37 5.75 0.92 8.51
C VAL A 37 5.13 -0.18 9.37
N TRP A 38 5.79 -0.50 10.50
CA TRP A 38 5.35 -1.49 11.48
C TRP A 38 5.34 -0.93 12.88
#